data_AF-A0A2N3DKM7-F1
#
_entry.id   AF-A0A2N3DKM7-F1
#
_cell.length_a   1.000
_cell.length_b   1.000
_cell.length_c   1.000
_cell.angle_alpha   90.00
_cell.angle_beta   90.00
_cell.angle_gamma   90.00
#
_symmetry.space_group_name_H-M   'P 1'
#
loop_
_entity.id
_entity.type
_entity.pdbx_description
1 polymer ?
#
loop_
_entity_poly.entity_id
_entity_poly.type
_entity_poly.pdbx_seq_one_letter_code
_entity_poly.pdbx_strand_id
1 'polypeptide(L)'
;DPATALCLNRISEPGATGPMIAMCEPVRCPNACIVERHRPAWQCGADEARLLLREKRLPEPQRVTLQAEGARIERILSQIGPEAK
;
A
#
# COMPACT_ATOMS: atom_id res chain seq x y z
N ASP A 1 8.31 7.69 -12.28
CA ASP A 1 7.55 8.46 -13.28
C ASP A 1 6.31 9.07 -12.62
N PRO A 2 6.25 10.41 -12.47
CA PRO A 2 5.09 11.10 -11.90
C PRO A 2 3.76 10.78 -12.60
N ALA A 3 3.79 10.42 -13.90
CA ALA A 3 2.59 10.06 -14.66
C ALA A 3 1.91 8.77 -14.14
N THR A 4 2.61 7.97 -13.31
CA THR A 4 2.06 6.75 -12.71
C THR A 4 1.33 7.00 -11.38
N ALA A 5 1.16 8.25 -10.96
CA ALA A 5 0.47 8.59 -9.72
C ALA A 5 -1.04 8.27 -9.82
N LEU A 6 -1.56 7.49 -8.87
CA LEU A 6 -2.96 7.03 -8.91
C LEU A 6 -3.98 8.18 -8.80
N CYS A 7 -3.62 9.30 -8.18
CA CYS A 7 -4.48 10.47 -8.11
C CYS A 7 -4.82 11.04 -9.50
N LEU A 8 -3.93 10.87 -10.49
CA LEU A 8 -4.14 11.33 -11.86
C LEU A 8 -5.29 10.59 -12.57
N ASN A 9 -5.57 9.34 -12.18
CA ASN A 9 -6.68 8.56 -12.74
C ASN A 9 -8.06 9.04 -12.28
N ARG A 10 -8.12 9.90 -11.25
CA ARG A 10 -9.35 10.32 -10.59
C ARG A 10 -9.63 11.82 -10.75
N ILE A 11 -8.81 12.53 -11.53
CA ILE A 11 -8.98 13.97 -11.72
C ILE A 11 -10.13 14.23 -12.69
N SER A 12 -11.02 15.15 -12.31
CA SER A 12 -12.04 15.68 -13.22
C SER A 12 -11.54 16.90 -14.00
N GLU A 13 -10.57 17.62 -13.44
CA GLU A 13 -9.98 18.82 -14.04
C GLU A 13 -8.46 18.62 -14.26
N PRO A 14 -8.00 18.61 -15.52
CA PRO A 14 -6.57 18.59 -15.84
C PRO A 14 -5.84 19.82 -15.31
N GLY A 15 -4.59 19.67 -14.86
CA GLY A 15 -3.73 20.80 -14.52
C GLY A 15 -3.83 21.31 -13.08
N ALA A 16 -4.37 20.53 -12.15
CA ALA A 16 -4.30 20.84 -10.72
C ALA A 16 -2.84 21.04 -10.27
N THR A 17 -2.53 22.20 -9.69
CA THR A 17 -1.17 22.60 -9.28
C THR A 17 -0.86 22.29 -7.82
N GLY A 18 -1.85 21.86 -7.05
CA GLY A 18 -1.75 21.55 -5.62
C GLY A 18 -1.94 20.07 -5.30
N PRO A 19 -1.59 19.64 -4.07
CA PRO A 19 -1.75 18.26 -3.64
C PRO A 19 -3.24 17.87 -3.59
N MET A 20 -3.62 16.89 -4.41
CA MET A 20 -4.99 16.35 -4.46
C MET A 20 -5.21 15.30 -3.37
N ILE A 21 -5.21 15.74 -2.10
CA ILE A 21 -5.27 14.85 -0.93
C ILE A 21 -6.45 13.86 -1.01
N ALA A 22 -7.63 14.34 -1.42
CA ALA A 22 -8.84 13.50 -1.55
C ALA A 22 -8.71 12.39 -2.62
N MET A 23 -7.77 12.52 -3.56
CA MET A 23 -7.53 11.55 -4.63
C MET A 23 -6.26 10.72 -4.41
N CYS A 24 -5.47 11.04 -3.37
CA CYS A 24 -4.26 10.30 -3.03
C CYS A 24 -4.60 8.94 -2.40
N GLU A 25 -3.87 7.91 -2.83
CA GLU A 25 -3.89 6.59 -2.21
C GLU A 25 -2.52 6.29 -1.60
N PRO A 26 -2.16 6.84 -0.43
CA PRO A 26 -0.80 6.77 0.10
C PRO A 26 -0.30 5.34 0.39
N VAL A 27 -1.22 4.40 0.59
CA VAL A 27 -0.92 2.97 0.81
C VAL A 27 -0.75 2.22 -0.52
N ARG A 28 -1.23 2.77 -1.64
CA ARG A 28 -1.29 2.06 -2.93
C ARG A 28 -0.51 2.74 -4.05
N CYS A 29 -0.30 4.04 -3.97
CA CYS A 29 0.32 4.80 -5.04
C CYS A 29 1.83 4.49 -5.13
N PRO A 30 2.37 4.16 -6.31
CA PRO A 30 3.81 3.97 -6.49
C PRO A 30 4.61 5.27 -6.30
N ASN A 31 3.94 6.42 -6.31
CA ASN A 31 4.53 7.73 -6.03
C ASN A 31 4.35 8.16 -4.56
N ALA A 32 3.85 7.27 -3.67
CA ALA A 32 3.78 7.57 -2.25
C ALA A 32 5.19 7.62 -1.62
N CYS A 33 5.43 8.59 -0.73
CA CYS A 33 6.67 8.68 0.01
C CYS A 33 6.64 7.72 1.22
N ILE A 34 7.24 6.54 1.04
CA ILE A 34 7.36 5.53 2.09
C ILE A 34 8.82 5.45 2.53
N VAL A 35 9.07 5.63 3.83
CA VAL A 35 10.41 5.75 4.42
C VAL A 35 10.49 4.89 5.69
N GLU A 36 11.69 4.78 6.27
CA GLU A 36 12.00 3.91 7.41
C GLU A 36 11.02 4.02 8.57
N ARG A 37 10.66 5.24 8.97
CA ARG A 37 9.72 5.49 10.09
C ARG A 37 8.34 4.85 9.90
N HIS A 38 7.96 4.48 8.67
CA HIS A 38 6.68 3.83 8.38
C HIS A 38 6.75 2.30 8.48
N ARG A 39 7.96 1.70 8.52
CA ARG A 39 8.16 0.25 8.56
C ARG A 39 7.32 -0.45 9.64
N PRO A 40 7.21 0.03 10.90
CA PRO A 40 6.42 -0.66 11.92
C PRO A 40 4.94 -0.82 11.55
N ALA A 41 4.34 0.20 10.93
CA ALA A 41 2.94 0.14 10.50
C ALA A 41 2.75 -0.87 9.35
N TRP A 42 3.68 -0.91 8.40
CA TRP A 42 3.65 -1.90 7.32
C TRP A 42 3.89 -3.32 7.81
N GLN A 43 4.78 -3.49 8.80
CA GLN A 43 5.04 -4.79 9.42
C GLN A 43 3.78 -5.32 10.12
N CYS A 44 3.08 -4.46 10.86
CA CYS A 44 1.80 -4.79 11.48
C CYS A 44 0.78 -5.30 10.43
N GLY A 45 0.64 -4.59 9.31
CA GLY A 45 -0.25 -5.01 8.22
C GLY A 45 0.14 -6.35 7.59
N ALA A 46 1.45 -6.63 7.45
CA ALA A 46 1.92 -7.93 6.97
C ALA A 46 1.56 -9.05 7.94
N ASP A 47 1.76 -8.81 9.24
CA ASP A 47 1.49 -9.79 10.30
C ASP A 47 0.00 -10.08 10.43
N GLU A 48 -0.85 -9.05 10.33
CA GLU A 48 -2.30 -9.18 10.29
C GLU A 48 -2.77 -9.98 9.07
N ALA A 49 -2.24 -9.70 7.88
CA ALA A 49 -2.58 -10.45 6.68
C ALA A 49 -2.20 -11.94 6.82
N ARG A 50 -1.01 -12.23 7.37
CA ARG A 50 -0.56 -13.60 7.67
C ARG A 50 -1.45 -14.29 8.71
N LEU A 51 -1.94 -13.55 9.71
CA LEU A 51 -2.85 -14.07 10.73
C LEU A 51 -4.22 -14.42 10.12
N LEU A 52 -4.82 -13.49 9.38
CA LEU A 52 -6.12 -13.65 8.74
C LEU A 52 -6.13 -14.79 7.70
N LEU A 53 -5.02 -14.99 6.99
CA LEU A 53 -4.89 -16.11 6.05
C LEU A 53 -4.95 -17.49 6.71
N ARG A 54 -4.74 -17.60 8.04
CA ARG A 54 -4.89 -18.85 8.79
C ARG A 54 -6.35 -19.20 9.07
N GLU A 55 -7.29 -18.27 8.90
CA GLU A 55 -8.71 -18.54 9.07
C GLU A 55 -9.19 -19.56 8.03
N LYS A 56 -9.71 -20.70 8.52
CA LYS A 56 -10.11 -21.82 7.67
C LYS A 56 -11.35 -21.51 6.86
N ARG A 57 -12.26 -20.68 7.39
CA ARG A 57 -13.55 -20.36 6.75
C ARG A 57 -13.51 -19.07 5.94
N LEU A 58 -12.33 -18.51 5.68
CA LEU A 58 -12.18 -17.33 4.83
C LEU A 58 -12.61 -17.67 3.39
N PRO A 59 -13.62 -16.98 2.81
CA PRO A 59 -14.06 -17.23 1.44
C PRO A 59 -12.92 -17.05 0.44
N GLU A 60 -12.88 -17.92 -0.58
CA GLU A 60 -11.79 -17.92 -1.56
C GLU A 60 -11.53 -16.55 -2.23
N PRO A 61 -12.54 -15.77 -2.66
CA PRO A 61 -12.29 -14.45 -3.21
C PRO A 61 -11.61 -13.49 -2.22
N GLN A 62 -11.95 -13.58 -0.94
CA GLN A 62 -11.32 -12.78 0.12
C GLN A 62 -9.89 -13.25 0.37
N ARG A 63 -9.64 -14.56 0.34
CA ARG A 63 -8.31 -15.15 0.46
C ARG A 63 -7.37 -14.67 -0.65
N VAL A 64 -7.81 -14.73 -1.90
CA VAL A 64 -7.04 -14.23 -3.06
C VAL A 64 -6.73 -12.75 -2.91
N THR A 65 -7.73 -11.94 -2.52
CA THR A 65 -7.53 -10.51 -2.28
C THR A 65 -6.50 -10.27 -1.18
N LEU A 66 -6.61 -10.97 -0.06
CA LEU A 66 -5.71 -10.83 1.09
C LEU A 66 -4.27 -11.29 0.77
N GLN A 67 -4.11 -12.35 -0.04
CA GLN A 67 -2.79 -12.78 -0.51
C GLN A 67 -2.14 -11.72 -1.41
N ALA A 68 -2.90 -11.12 -2.32
CA ALA A 68 -2.40 -10.07 -3.20
C ALA A 68 -1.96 -8.82 -2.40
N GLU A 69 -2.76 -8.40 -1.42
CA GLU A 69 -2.42 -7.29 -0.53
C GLU A 69 -1.21 -7.63 0.36
N GLY A 70 -1.14 -8.85 0.91
CA GLY A 70 0.03 -9.31 1.66
C GLY A 70 1.31 -9.25 0.83
N ALA A 71 1.29 -9.80 -0.38
CA ALA A 71 2.45 -9.75 -1.29
C ALA A 71 2.87 -8.32 -1.66
N ARG A 72 1.91 -7.40 -1.73
CA ARG A 72 2.18 -5.98 -1.95
C ARG A 72 2.88 -5.33 -0.75
N ILE A 73 2.39 -5.60 0.47
CA ILE A 73 2.99 -5.10 1.71
C ILE A 73 4.44 -5.59 1.84
N GLU A 74 4.69 -6.88 1.58
CA GLU A 74 6.05 -7.45 1.60
C GLU A 74 6.99 -6.75 0.61
N ARG A 75 6.50 -6.44 -0.59
CA ARG A 75 7.28 -5.68 -1.58
C ARG A 75 7.65 -4.30 -1.04
N ILE A 76 6.73 -3.61 -0.37
CA ILE A 76 7.00 -2.30 0.25
C ILE A 76 8.04 -2.46 1.37
N LEU A 77 7.89 -3.44 2.26
CA LEU A 77 8.85 -3.73 3.33
C LEU A 77 10.24 -4.10 2.81
N SER A 78 10.36 -4.67 1.61
CA SER A 78 11.65 -4.95 0.95
C SER A 78 12.33 -3.70 0.37
N GLN A 79 11.58 -2.62 0.16
CA GLN A 79 12.06 -1.36 -0.42
C GLN A 79 12.34 -0.30 0.64
N ILE A 80 11.70 -0.40 1.80
CA ILE A 80 12.05 0.38 2.99
C ILE A 80 13.30 -0.28 3.61
N GLY A 81 14.31 0.51 3.98
CA GLY A 81 15.53 0.01 4.61
C GLY A 81 15.24 -0.77 5.91
N PRO A 82 16.27 -1.35 6.54
CA PRO A 82 16.12 -1.87 7.90
C PRO A 82 16.00 -0.71 8.89
N GLU A 83 15.21 -0.91 9.94
CA GLU A 83 15.01 0.09 10.99
C GLU A 83 16.38 0.45 11.59
N ALA A 84 16.73 1.74 11.60
CA ALA A 84 17.96 2.20 12.24
C ALA A 84 17.81 1.93 13.74
N LYS A 85 18.66 1.04 14.27
CA LYS A 85 18.63 0.57 15.66
C LYS A 85 19.12 1.61 16.65
#